data_AF-U7UCT2-F1
#
_entry.id   AF-U7UCT2-F1
#
_cell.length_a   1.000
_cell.length_b   1.000
_cell.length_c   1.000
_cell.angle_alpha   90.00
_cell.angle_beta   90.00
_cell.angle_gamma   90.00
#
_symmetry.space_group_name_H-M   'P 1'
#
loop_
_entity.id
_entity.type
_entity.pdbx_description
1 polymer ?
#
loop_
_entity_poly.entity_id
_entity_poly.type
_entity_poly.pdbx_seq_one_letter_code
_entity_poly.pdbx_strand_id
1 'polypeptide(L)'
;MKNIRNIPVKRKIVFIFLIFLFILFILFAISFLYAIFSHSMGENQEGISGYFCEIVFRIFISLVIFIVLAINYFIKEKPRSIIIWWICAIVAFFGVFYLIRAWIFDFSYINAPKVVKLNYITFERDNIYEYSIVYSLIGYTEKGDTEIFRINSETYDLEKEKWTDDEFVSAYVQYLPHTGVLMNLKTFKENK
;
A
#
# COMPACT_ATOMS: atom_id res chain seq x y z
N MET A 1 -30.08 -10.06 -30.60
CA MET A 1 -29.91 -9.02 -29.56
C MET A 1 -31.06 -9.17 -28.57
N LYS A 2 -30.84 -9.87 -27.45
CA LYS A 2 -31.89 -10.12 -26.45
C LYS A 2 -32.01 -8.88 -25.55
N ASN A 3 -33.25 -8.44 -25.38
CA ASN A 3 -33.62 -7.12 -24.91
C ASN A 3 -33.20 -6.92 -23.43
N ILE A 4 -32.32 -5.94 -23.15
CA ILE A 4 -31.96 -5.47 -21.80
C ILE A 4 -33.22 -5.02 -21.00
N ARG A 5 -34.38 -4.91 -21.66
CA ARG A 5 -35.65 -4.46 -21.08
C ARG A 5 -36.24 -5.37 -19.99
N ASN A 6 -35.94 -6.67 -19.94
CA ASN A 6 -36.58 -7.61 -18.98
C ASN A 6 -35.80 -7.87 -17.67
N ILE A 7 -34.93 -6.96 -17.26
CA ILE A 7 -34.42 -6.96 -15.89
C ILE A 7 -35.55 -6.47 -14.96
N PRO A 8 -35.98 -7.24 -13.94
CA PRO A 8 -37.04 -6.81 -13.04
C PRO A 8 -36.69 -5.46 -12.40
N VAL A 9 -37.67 -4.58 -12.24
CA VAL A 9 -37.48 -3.18 -11.80
C VAL A 9 -36.60 -3.09 -10.55
N LYS A 10 -36.73 -4.02 -9.59
CA LYS A 10 -35.86 -4.14 -8.41
C LYS A 10 -34.37 -4.30 -8.75
N ARG A 11 -34.02 -5.13 -9.74
CA ARG A 11 -32.63 -5.32 -10.18
C ARG A 11 -32.08 -4.09 -10.89
N LYS A 12 -32.91 -3.32 -11.61
CA LYS A 12 -32.49 -2.04 -12.22
C LYS A 12 -32.21 -0.98 -11.17
N ILE A 13 -33.06 -0.86 -10.15
CA ILE A 13 -32.86 0.08 -9.03
C ILE A 13 -31.58 -0.26 -8.25
N VAL A 14 -31.36 -1.54 -7.93
CA VAL A 14 -30.13 -2.00 -7.25
C VAL A 14 -28.90 -1.72 -8.10
N PHE A 15 -28.97 -1.93 -9.41
CA PHE A 15 -27.86 -1.65 -10.33
C PHE A 15 -27.52 -0.16 -10.42
N ILE A 16 -28.54 0.71 -10.50
CA ILE A 16 -28.35 2.18 -10.48
C ILE A 16 -27.76 2.63 -9.14
N PHE A 17 -28.22 2.06 -8.02
CA PHE A 17 -27.66 2.34 -6.70
C PHE A 17 -26.18 1.92 -6.60
N LEU A 18 -25.82 0.76 -7.14
CA LEU A 18 -24.43 0.31 -7.20
C LEU A 18 -23.55 1.21 -8.08
N ILE A 19 -24.05 1.69 -9.21
CA ILE A 19 -23.34 2.67 -10.05
C ILE A 19 -23.17 4.00 -9.32
N PHE A 20 -24.20 4.49 -8.63
CA PHE A 20 -24.11 5.71 -7.85
C PHE A 20 -23.07 5.58 -6.73
N LEU A 21 -23.09 4.45 -6.00
CA LEU A 21 -22.10 4.15 -4.97
C LEU A 21 -20.69 4.04 -5.56
N PHE A 22 -20.56 3.49 -6.77
CA PHE A 22 -19.31 3.44 -7.51
C PHE A 22 -18.79 4.82 -7.92
N ILE A 23 -19.66 5.72 -8.38
CA ILE A 23 -19.30 7.09 -8.73
C ILE A 23 -18.89 7.89 -7.49
N LEU A 24 -19.65 7.79 -6.40
CA LEU A 24 -19.29 8.40 -5.11
C LEU A 24 -17.94 7.87 -4.62
N PHE A 25 -17.70 6.57 -4.78
CA PHE A 25 -16.44 5.94 -4.45
C PHE A 25 -15.30 6.38 -5.36
N ILE A 26 -15.51 6.55 -6.67
CA ILE A 26 -14.51 7.11 -7.59
C ILE A 26 -14.15 8.52 -7.17
N LEU A 27 -15.13 9.36 -6.82
CA LEU A 27 -14.86 10.73 -6.36
C LEU A 27 -14.08 10.74 -5.04
N PHE A 28 -14.44 9.87 -4.09
CA PHE A 28 -13.67 9.67 -2.88
C PHE A 28 -12.25 9.17 -3.19
N ALA A 29 -12.10 8.21 -4.09
CA ALA A 29 -10.84 7.65 -4.53
C ALA A 29 -9.97 8.65 -5.29
N ILE A 30 -10.54 9.58 -6.05
CA ILE A 30 -9.79 10.64 -6.75
C ILE A 30 -9.30 11.68 -5.75
N SER A 31 -10.15 12.16 -4.83
CA SER A 31 -9.71 13.03 -3.73
C SER A 31 -8.66 12.36 -2.84
N PHE A 32 -8.78 11.05 -2.65
CA PHE A 32 -7.87 10.25 -1.86
C PHE A 32 -6.56 9.93 -2.60
N LEU A 33 -6.62 9.64 -3.90
CA LEU A 33 -5.46 9.56 -4.77
C LEU A 33 -4.77 10.90 -4.86
N TYR A 34 -5.48 12.02 -4.84
CA TYR A 34 -4.87 13.35 -4.76
C TYR A 34 -4.08 13.51 -3.44
N ALA A 35 -4.65 13.09 -2.31
CA ALA A 35 -3.95 13.03 -1.03
C ALA A 35 -2.80 11.99 -1.00
N ILE A 36 -2.90 10.89 -1.76
CA ILE A 36 -1.86 9.87 -1.96
C ILE A 36 -0.81 10.30 -3.01
N PHE A 37 -1.12 11.14 -3.97
CA PHE A 37 -0.15 11.62 -4.95
C PHE A 37 0.72 12.71 -4.33
N SER A 38 0.19 13.52 -3.41
CA SER A 38 1.02 14.22 -2.41
C SER A 38 1.80 13.26 -1.49
N HIS A 39 1.41 11.99 -1.41
CA HIS A 39 2.03 10.93 -0.60
C HIS A 39 3.06 10.08 -1.38
N SER A 40 3.10 10.14 -2.71
CA SER A 40 4.06 9.40 -3.55
C SER A 40 5.38 10.15 -3.77
N MET A 41 5.45 11.41 -3.35
CA MET A 41 6.61 12.29 -3.51
C MET A 41 7.42 12.40 -2.20
N GLY A 42 7.55 11.30 -1.47
CA GLY A 42 8.45 11.22 -0.31
C GLY A 42 7.94 11.82 1.00
N GLU A 43 6.73 12.34 1.20
CA GLU A 43 6.46 13.04 2.48
C GLU A 43 5.82 12.18 3.58
N ASN A 44 5.21 11.05 3.26
CA ASN A 44 4.36 10.34 4.21
C ASN A 44 4.54 8.81 4.17
N GLN A 45 5.74 8.34 3.87
CA GLN A 45 6.10 6.92 3.84
C GLN A 45 6.45 6.38 5.23
N GLU A 46 6.77 7.26 6.18
CA GLU A 46 7.19 6.92 7.54
C GLU A 46 6.09 7.12 8.60
N GLY A 47 6.28 6.49 9.74
CA GLY A 47 5.50 6.70 10.95
C GLY A 47 4.05 6.24 10.85
N ILE A 48 3.24 6.82 11.74
CA ILE A 48 1.81 6.51 11.84
C ILE A 48 1.07 6.92 10.55
N SER A 49 1.48 8.01 9.90
CA SER A 49 0.89 8.45 8.62
C SER A 49 1.14 7.42 7.51
N GLY A 50 2.36 6.90 7.38
CA GLY A 50 2.68 5.82 6.42
C GLY A 50 1.85 4.56 6.67
N TYR A 51 1.68 4.16 7.94
CA TYR A 51 0.83 3.02 8.31
C TYR A 51 -0.64 3.23 7.91
N PHE A 52 -1.21 4.40 8.19
CA PHE A 52 -2.59 4.69 7.80
C PHE A 52 -2.76 4.68 6.28
N CYS A 53 -1.79 5.18 5.52
CA CYS A 53 -1.92 5.18 4.07
C CYS A 53 -1.75 3.80 3.45
N GLU A 54 -0.91 2.92 4.01
CA GLU A 54 -0.89 1.50 3.64
C GLU A 54 -2.26 0.84 3.88
N ILE A 55 -2.90 1.11 5.04
CA ILE A 55 -4.26 0.60 5.34
C ILE A 55 -5.25 1.06 4.27
N VAL A 56 -5.31 2.37 4.02
CA VAL A 56 -6.34 2.91 3.13
C VAL A 56 -6.09 2.46 1.69
N PHE A 57 -4.84 2.39 1.23
CA PHE A 57 -4.50 1.83 -0.08
C PHE A 57 -4.98 0.38 -0.23
N ARG A 58 -4.73 -0.47 0.77
CA ARG A 58 -5.16 -1.88 0.75
C ARG A 58 -6.69 -2.03 0.79
N ILE A 59 -7.38 -1.19 1.57
CA ILE A 59 -8.86 -1.14 1.59
C ILE A 59 -9.39 -0.71 0.22
N PHE A 60 -8.77 0.31 -0.39
CA PHE A 60 -9.15 0.80 -1.71
C PHE A 60 -9.07 -0.31 -2.78
N ILE A 61 -7.92 -0.98 -2.88
CA ILE A 61 -7.72 -2.09 -3.84
C ILE A 61 -8.74 -3.21 -3.58
N SER A 62 -8.96 -3.56 -2.31
CA SER A 62 -9.92 -4.60 -1.93
C SER A 62 -11.35 -4.25 -2.37
N LEU A 63 -11.74 -2.98 -2.21
CA LEU A 63 -13.06 -2.49 -2.58
C LEU A 63 -13.25 -2.45 -4.10
N VAL A 64 -12.23 -2.06 -4.86
CA VAL A 64 -12.21 -2.16 -6.34
C VAL A 64 -12.46 -3.60 -6.79
N ILE A 65 -11.77 -4.57 -6.19
CA ILE A 65 -11.97 -6.00 -6.50
C ILE A 65 -13.43 -6.42 -6.25
N PHE A 66 -14.01 -6.03 -5.11
CA PHE A 66 -15.41 -6.34 -4.79
C PHE A 66 -16.40 -5.73 -5.79
N ILE A 67 -16.20 -4.47 -6.19
CA ILE A 67 -17.07 -3.82 -7.18
C ILE A 67 -16.98 -4.53 -8.53
N VAL A 68 -15.76 -4.82 -8.99
CA VAL A 68 -15.56 -5.53 -10.26
C VAL A 68 -16.27 -6.89 -10.23
N LEU A 69 -16.20 -7.61 -9.11
CA LEU A 69 -16.95 -8.86 -8.94
C LEU A 69 -18.46 -8.65 -8.92
N ALA A 70 -18.96 -7.60 -8.24
CA ALA A 70 -20.38 -7.29 -8.16
C ALA A 70 -20.96 -6.93 -9.53
N ILE A 71 -20.30 -6.04 -10.29
CA ILE A 71 -20.70 -5.68 -11.66
C ILE A 71 -20.72 -6.93 -12.54
N ASN A 72 -19.66 -7.74 -12.50
CA ASN A 72 -19.61 -9.00 -13.23
C ASN A 72 -20.69 -9.99 -12.79
N TYR A 73 -21.18 -9.93 -11.56
CA TYR A 73 -22.30 -10.75 -11.12
C TYR A 73 -23.60 -10.41 -11.86
N PHE A 74 -23.89 -9.13 -12.04
CA PHE A 74 -25.13 -8.67 -12.68
C PHE A 74 -25.14 -8.84 -14.22
N ILE A 75 -23.99 -8.85 -14.87
CA ILE A 75 -23.88 -8.96 -16.34
C ILE A 75 -24.04 -10.40 -16.85
N LYS A 76 -24.01 -11.41 -15.97
CA LYS A 76 -24.03 -12.81 -16.40
C LYS A 76 -25.39 -13.28 -16.87
N GLU A 77 -25.39 -13.90 -18.04
CA GLU A 77 -26.59 -14.52 -18.62
C GLU A 77 -26.50 -16.06 -18.69
N LYS A 78 -25.30 -16.65 -18.61
CA LYS A 78 -25.08 -18.10 -18.84
C LYS A 78 -24.71 -18.85 -17.56
N PRO A 79 -25.16 -20.11 -17.37
CA PRO A 79 -24.86 -20.91 -16.18
C PRO A 79 -23.37 -21.24 -16.02
N ARG A 80 -22.63 -21.48 -17.12
CA ARG A 80 -21.16 -21.67 -17.07
C ARG A 80 -20.44 -20.43 -16.51
N SER A 81 -20.94 -19.23 -16.78
CA SER A 81 -20.37 -17.98 -16.27
C SER A 81 -20.56 -17.82 -14.75
N ILE A 82 -21.58 -18.47 -14.18
CA ILE A 82 -21.82 -18.46 -12.72
C ILE A 82 -20.72 -19.26 -12.01
N ILE A 83 -20.37 -20.44 -12.53
CA ILE A 83 -19.31 -21.30 -11.96
C ILE A 83 -17.97 -20.57 -12.00
N ILE A 84 -17.60 -19.99 -13.15
CA ILE A 84 -16.33 -19.24 -13.30
C ILE A 84 -16.25 -18.10 -12.28
N TRP A 85 -17.35 -17.40 -12.04
CA TRP A 85 -17.33 -16.31 -11.08
C TRP A 85 -17.22 -16.76 -9.64
N TRP A 86 -17.79 -17.90 -9.26
CA TRP A 86 -17.55 -18.43 -7.91
C TRP A 86 -16.06 -18.73 -7.70
N ILE A 87 -15.38 -19.27 -8.72
CA ILE A 87 -13.92 -19.45 -8.67
C ILE A 87 -13.22 -18.10 -8.50
N CYS A 88 -13.55 -17.10 -9.32
CA CYS A 88 -12.98 -15.75 -9.19
C CYS A 88 -13.28 -15.10 -7.83
N ALA A 89 -14.48 -15.29 -7.30
CA ALA A 89 -14.89 -14.74 -6.01
C ALA A 89 -14.12 -15.38 -4.85
N ILE A 90 -13.89 -16.70 -4.89
CA ILE A 90 -13.07 -17.40 -3.90
C ILE A 90 -11.61 -16.91 -3.98
N VAL A 91 -11.03 -16.85 -5.17
CA VAL A 91 -9.65 -16.36 -5.36
C VAL A 91 -9.51 -14.92 -4.88
N ALA A 92 -10.47 -14.05 -5.22
CA ALA A 92 -10.49 -12.68 -4.78
C ALA A 92 -10.67 -12.54 -3.26
N PHE A 93 -11.51 -13.37 -2.64
CA PHE A 93 -11.68 -13.37 -1.19
C PHE A 93 -10.36 -13.67 -0.48
N PHE A 94 -9.64 -14.71 -0.92
CA PHE A 94 -8.31 -15.00 -0.40
C PHE A 94 -7.33 -13.86 -0.70
N GLY A 95 -7.31 -13.34 -1.93
CA GLY A 95 -6.44 -12.22 -2.30
C GLY A 95 -6.64 -10.99 -1.41
N VAL A 96 -7.90 -10.59 -1.19
CA VAL A 96 -8.26 -9.49 -0.28
C VAL A 96 -7.85 -9.78 1.15
N PHE A 97 -8.08 -11.00 1.64
CA PHE A 97 -7.63 -11.41 2.96
C PHE A 97 -6.11 -11.26 3.11
N TYR A 98 -5.33 -11.72 2.12
CA TYR A 98 -3.87 -11.56 2.11
C TYR A 98 -3.41 -10.11 2.01
N LEU A 99 -4.16 -9.24 1.32
CA LEU A 99 -3.86 -7.80 1.27
C LEU A 99 -4.10 -7.13 2.63
N ILE A 100 -5.21 -7.45 3.29
CA ILE A 100 -5.67 -6.82 4.53
C ILE A 100 -4.94 -7.39 5.76
N ARG A 101 -4.52 -8.65 5.79
CA ARG A 101 -3.94 -9.24 7.00
C ARG A 101 -2.70 -8.49 7.53
N ALA A 102 -1.91 -7.87 6.65
CA ALA A 102 -0.65 -7.24 7.03
C ALA A 102 -0.85 -6.10 8.04
N TRP A 103 -1.79 -5.19 7.79
CA TRP A 103 -2.06 -4.09 8.72
C TRP A 103 -2.72 -4.58 10.02
N ILE A 104 -3.57 -5.61 9.96
CA ILE A 104 -4.19 -6.19 11.16
C ILE A 104 -3.10 -6.74 12.10
N PHE A 105 -2.11 -7.44 11.57
CA PHE A 105 -1.03 -7.98 12.39
C PHE A 105 -0.11 -6.88 12.92
N ASP A 106 0.15 -5.85 12.12
CA ASP A 106 0.95 -4.69 12.53
C ASP A 106 0.29 -3.82 13.60
N PHE A 107 -1.03 -3.93 13.81
CA PHE A 107 -1.71 -3.20 14.88
C PHE A 107 -1.06 -3.43 16.26
N SER A 108 -0.60 -4.66 16.52
CA SER A 108 0.10 -5.00 17.77
C SER A 108 1.50 -4.39 17.89
N TYR A 109 2.11 -4.00 16.77
CA TYR A 109 3.47 -3.46 16.70
C TYR A 109 3.50 -1.92 16.65
N ILE A 110 2.35 -1.25 16.56
CA ILE A 110 2.30 0.24 16.55
C ILE A 110 2.94 0.83 17.81
N ASN A 111 2.65 0.26 18.98
CA ASN A 111 3.18 0.74 20.26
C ASN A 111 4.54 0.15 20.62
N ALA A 112 4.93 -0.95 19.96
CA ALA A 112 6.20 -1.63 20.16
C ALA A 112 6.74 -2.11 18.81
N PRO A 113 7.26 -1.19 17.97
CA PRO A 113 7.75 -1.55 16.64
C PRO A 113 8.94 -2.51 16.74
N LYS A 114 9.11 -3.34 15.72
CA LYS A 114 10.26 -4.23 15.65
C LYS A 114 11.52 -3.42 15.33
N VAL A 115 12.65 -3.79 15.94
CA VAL A 115 13.92 -3.10 15.74
C VAL A 115 14.86 -3.98 14.92
N VAL A 116 15.55 -3.38 13.96
CA VAL A 116 16.66 -4.01 13.22
C VAL A 116 17.86 -3.06 13.20
N LYS A 117 19.06 -3.60 13.41
CA LYS A 117 20.30 -2.89 13.14
C LYS A 117 20.71 -3.13 11.68
N LEU A 118 20.91 -2.06 10.93
CA LEU A 118 21.47 -2.07 9.59
C LEU A 118 22.89 -1.53 9.64
N ASN A 119 23.80 -2.21 8.96
CA ASN A 119 25.18 -1.80 8.78
C ASN A 119 25.39 -1.34 7.33
N TYR A 120 26.35 -0.43 7.12
CA TYR A 120 26.71 0.11 5.81
C TYR A 120 25.48 0.65 5.06
N ILE A 121 24.78 1.58 5.71
CA ILE A 121 23.56 2.13 5.14
C ILE A 121 23.87 3.06 3.96
N THR A 122 22.99 3.04 2.96
CA THR A 122 23.03 3.91 1.79
C THR A 122 21.66 4.53 1.57
N PHE A 123 21.64 5.81 1.22
CA PHE A 123 20.44 6.55 0.88
C PHE A 123 20.31 6.68 -0.63
N GLU A 124 19.31 6.02 -1.19
CA GLU A 124 19.04 6.01 -2.64
C GLU A 124 17.82 6.85 -2.99
N ARG A 125 17.90 7.49 -4.15
CA ARG A 125 16.83 8.28 -4.76
C ARG A 125 16.58 7.73 -6.16
N ASP A 126 15.44 7.10 -6.33
CA ASP A 126 15.01 6.53 -7.61
C ASP A 126 13.94 7.39 -8.26
N ASN A 127 14.17 7.80 -9.50
CA ASN A 127 13.15 8.47 -10.31
C ASN A 127 12.33 7.41 -11.05
N ILE A 128 11.14 7.12 -10.52
CA ILE A 128 10.19 6.19 -11.14
C ILE A 128 9.28 7.01 -12.06
N TYR A 129 9.63 7.10 -13.34
CA TYR A 129 9.00 7.97 -14.36
C TYR A 129 9.17 9.49 -14.11
N GLU A 130 8.84 10.31 -15.10
CA GLU A 130 8.99 11.79 -15.09
C GLU A 130 8.28 12.50 -13.91
N TYR A 131 7.46 11.81 -13.12
CA TYR A 131 6.60 12.41 -12.09
C TYR A 131 6.68 11.75 -10.71
N SER A 132 7.59 10.81 -10.43
CA SER A 132 7.69 10.20 -9.10
C SER A 132 9.13 9.95 -8.66
N ILE A 133 9.44 10.36 -7.44
CA ILE A 133 10.74 10.17 -6.79
C ILE A 133 10.50 9.30 -5.55
N VAL A 134 11.21 8.17 -5.48
CA VAL A 134 11.20 7.27 -4.33
C VAL A 134 12.51 7.43 -3.57
N TYR A 135 12.41 7.55 -2.25
CA TYR A 135 13.54 7.65 -1.35
C TYR A 135 13.64 6.36 -0.54
N SER A 136 14.82 5.76 -0.52
CA SER A 136 15.05 4.47 0.10
C SER A 136 16.28 4.51 0.99
N LEU A 137 16.18 3.84 2.14
CA LEU A 137 17.29 3.45 3.01
C LEU A 137 17.60 1.98 2.74
N ILE A 138 18.80 1.70 2.28
CA ILE A 138 19.29 0.33 2.03
C ILE A 138 20.40 0.04 3.03
N GLY A 139 20.42 -1.17 3.59
CA GLY A 139 21.53 -1.59 4.44
C GLY A 139 21.54 -3.10 4.66
N TYR A 140 22.57 -3.57 5.36
CA TYR A 140 22.76 -5.00 5.62
C TYR A 140 22.48 -5.32 7.08
N THR A 141 21.70 -6.35 7.32
CA THR A 141 21.50 -6.89 8.67
C THR A 141 22.78 -7.55 9.19
N GLU A 142 22.82 -7.87 10.48
CA GLU A 142 23.93 -8.64 11.08
C GLU A 142 24.16 -10.02 10.42
N LYS A 143 23.13 -10.56 9.75
CA LYS A 143 23.23 -11.83 9.02
C LYS A 143 23.73 -11.67 7.58
N GLY A 144 23.91 -10.43 7.13
CA GLY A 144 24.28 -10.11 5.75
C GLY A 144 23.09 -9.99 4.79
N ASP A 145 21.86 -10.15 5.26
CA ASP A 145 20.66 -9.95 4.43
C ASP A 145 20.49 -8.46 4.12
N THR A 146 20.18 -8.11 2.87
CA THR A 146 19.86 -6.74 2.45
C THR A 146 18.41 -6.41 2.80
N GLU A 147 18.22 -5.30 3.50
CA GLU A 147 16.90 -4.75 3.83
C GLU A 147 16.76 -3.36 3.20
N ILE A 148 15.54 -3.06 2.72
CA ILE A 148 15.21 -1.80 2.05
C ILE A 148 14.00 -1.21 2.75
N PHE A 149 14.14 0.02 3.25
CA PHE A 149 13.07 0.79 3.85
C PHE A 149 12.76 2.02 3.02
N ARG A 150 11.47 2.24 2.79
CA ARG A 150 10.98 3.48 2.22
C ARG A 150 11.04 4.58 3.26
N ILE A 151 11.59 5.72 2.88
CA ILE A 151 11.79 6.86 3.76
C ILE A 151 11.18 8.12 3.18
N ASN A 152 11.05 9.12 4.03
CA ASN A 152 10.57 10.41 3.61
C ASN A 152 11.68 11.22 2.89
N SER A 153 11.31 12.17 2.02
CA SER A 153 12.18 13.13 1.36
C SER A 153 12.91 13.99 2.39
N GLU A 154 12.18 14.48 3.40
CA GLU A 154 12.75 15.24 4.51
C GLU A 154 13.77 14.39 5.28
N THR A 155 13.42 13.16 5.66
CA THR A 155 14.33 12.23 6.33
C THR A 155 15.55 11.92 5.46
N TYR A 156 15.35 11.72 4.16
CA TYR A 156 16.43 11.49 3.20
C TYR A 156 17.37 12.69 3.10
N ASP A 157 16.85 13.91 2.92
CA ASP A 157 17.67 15.09 2.74
C ASP A 157 18.45 15.39 4.03
N LEU A 158 17.80 15.30 5.21
CA LEU A 158 18.44 15.49 6.51
C LEU A 158 19.55 14.47 6.79
N GLU A 159 19.27 13.18 6.60
CA GLU A 159 20.24 12.13 6.91
C GLU A 159 21.36 12.07 5.86
N LYS A 160 21.05 12.36 4.59
CA LYS A 160 22.08 12.43 3.55
C LYS A 160 23.03 13.60 3.79
N GLU A 161 22.52 14.78 4.14
CA GLU A 161 23.35 15.94 4.49
C GLU A 161 24.27 15.61 5.69
N LYS A 162 23.69 15.01 6.74
CA LYS A 162 24.40 14.63 7.96
C LYS A 162 25.59 13.69 7.73
N TRP A 163 25.50 12.80 6.75
CA TRP A 163 26.51 11.75 6.50
C TRP A 163 27.24 11.89 5.16
N THR A 164 27.22 13.08 4.55
CA THR A 164 27.80 13.32 3.21
C THR A 164 29.25 12.81 3.07
N ASP A 165 30.04 12.87 4.14
CA ASP A 165 31.48 12.52 4.13
C ASP A 165 31.80 11.16 4.78
N ASP A 166 30.81 10.39 5.23
CA ASP A 166 31.00 9.17 6.00
C ASP A 166 30.46 7.93 5.26
N GLU A 167 31.37 7.03 4.85
CA GLU A 167 31.00 5.76 4.20
C GLU A 167 30.64 4.64 5.20
N PHE A 168 30.90 4.84 6.50
CA PHE A 168 30.72 3.83 7.55
C PHE A 168 29.60 4.23 8.52
N VAL A 169 28.39 4.31 7.99
CA VAL A 169 27.19 4.66 8.76
C VAL A 169 26.33 3.42 8.96
N SER A 170 25.79 3.30 10.17
CA SER A 170 24.88 2.24 10.57
C SER A 170 23.61 2.87 11.16
N ALA A 171 22.52 2.11 11.18
CA ALA A 171 21.23 2.59 11.66
C ALA A 171 20.50 1.58 12.53
N TYR A 172 19.81 2.08 13.54
CA TYR A 172 18.70 1.38 14.17
C TYR A 172 17.42 1.82 13.50
N VAL A 173 16.74 0.87 12.87
CA VAL A 173 15.44 1.07 12.22
C VAL A 173 14.38 0.40 13.08
N GLN A 174 13.39 1.20 13.48
CA GLN A 174 12.15 0.70 14.06
C GLN A 174 11.11 0.62 12.95
N TYR A 175 10.45 -0.53 12.78
CA TYR A 175 9.51 -0.74 11.68
C TYR A 175 8.35 -1.65 12.06
N LEU A 176 7.29 -1.58 11.25
CA LEU A 176 6.14 -2.48 11.33
C LEU A 176 6.43 -3.74 10.49
N PRO A 177 6.49 -4.94 11.10
CA PRO A 177 7.06 -6.13 10.46
C PRO A 177 6.25 -6.70 9.30
N HIS A 178 4.96 -6.38 9.17
CA HIS A 178 4.12 -6.96 8.12
C HIS A 178 3.86 -6.00 6.95
N THR A 179 3.90 -4.69 7.18
CA THR A 179 3.75 -3.62 6.17
C THR A 179 5.09 -3.05 5.72
N GLY A 180 6.15 -3.19 6.53
CA GLY A 180 7.48 -2.65 6.24
C GLY A 180 7.61 -1.15 6.48
N VAL A 181 6.60 -0.51 7.07
CA VAL A 181 6.61 0.94 7.34
C VAL A 181 7.67 1.25 8.40
N LEU A 182 8.58 2.17 8.05
CA LEU A 182 9.57 2.69 8.98
C LEU A 182 8.89 3.61 9.99
N MET A 183 9.02 3.33 11.28
CA MET A 183 8.42 4.09 12.38
C MET A 183 9.41 5.09 12.99
N ASN A 184 10.70 4.74 13.02
CA ASN A 184 11.75 5.59 13.56
C ASN A 184 13.10 5.19 12.97
N LEU A 185 13.91 6.18 12.60
CA LEU A 185 15.27 6.01 12.11
C LEU A 185 16.26 6.69 13.05
N LYS A 186 17.28 5.94 13.48
CA LYS A 186 18.42 6.48 14.22
C LYS A 186 19.73 6.05 13.59
N THR A 187 20.41 6.97 12.95
CA THR A 187 21.71 6.75 12.32
C THR A 187 22.85 7.09 13.27
N PHE A 188 23.96 6.36 13.14
CA PHE A 188 25.17 6.57 13.92
C PHE A 188 26.39 6.09 13.16
N LYS A 189 27.54 6.67 13.49
CA LYS A 189 28.83 6.22 12.99
C LYS A 189 29.24 4.93 13.68
N GLU A 190 29.63 3.94 12.91
CA GLU A 190 30.16 2.70 13.47
C GLU A 190 31.61 2.96 13.92
N ASN A 191 31.85 2.94 15.23
CA ASN A 191 33.21 3.04 15.76
C ASN A 191 33.97 1.75 15.37
N LYS A 192 35.06 1.91 14.61
CA LYS A 192 36.01 0.83 14.32
C LYS A 192 36.65 0.27 15.60
#